data_AF-E2SS50-F1
#
_entry.id   AF-E2SS50-F1
#
_cell.length_a   1.000
_cell.length_b   1.000
_cell.length_c   1.000
_cell.angle_alpha   90.00
_cell.angle_beta   90.00
_cell.angle_gamma   90.00
#
_symmetry.space_group_name_H-M   'P 1'
#
loop_
_entity.id
_entity.type
_entity.pdbx_description
1 polymer ?
#
loop_
_entity_poly.entity_id
_entity_poly.type
_entity_poly.pdbx_seq_one_letter_code
_entity_poly.pdbx_strand_id
1 'polypeptide(L)'
;MSLNGKTSNAILTMNNVFYDQTISPGTNLIANQDVGGRPLYTQDMIGTKLNVFGDKLWTYQDGYYPVLSWLKDHPITKMYTATRGAFTSVIPDQTSSEDMFNGSISGAIKIPEELQKNAYSIESTDPNILKVTDGGTIIPVGEAGKKATIKITYTEPDENIGGSASNTYDFTVKQTAKALSSVSVEGSTNPGQKLTATASGAADIKYQWYRRKTGTTVRESVSGATSATYILQPSDVGYEFNVDVSASGYATMSSGYTDAVTSVKPTGIQKTAVTDDSITVKAQGIDGADYEYAYASSLTGNKIIAGHSTDDFTITGLYRNTTYYVFARVCRRFRL
;
A
#
# COMPACT_ATOMS: atom_id res chain seq x y z
N MET A 1 23.30 31.78 -2.96
CA MET A 1 23.08 32.78 -1.90
C MET A 1 24.16 32.54 -0.87
N SER A 2 25.20 33.38 -0.85
CA SER A 2 26.34 33.23 0.07
C SER A 2 25.91 33.74 1.45
N LEU A 3 25.87 32.86 2.45
CA LEU A 3 25.60 33.24 3.84
C LEU A 3 26.89 33.80 4.45
N ASN A 4 26.98 35.12 4.51
CA ASN A 4 28.09 35.84 5.11
C ASN A 4 28.14 35.65 6.64
N GLY A 5 29.31 35.18 7.10
CA GLY A 5 30.06 35.60 8.29
C GLY A 5 29.32 36.06 9.56
N LYS A 6 29.41 35.22 10.60
CA LYS A 6 29.05 35.51 12.00
C LYS A 6 30.10 36.44 12.64
N THR A 7 29.69 37.60 13.15
CA THR A 7 30.45 38.42 14.11
C THR A 7 29.75 38.42 15.47
N SER A 8 29.87 37.34 16.24
CA SER A 8 29.78 37.43 17.71
C SER A 8 30.38 36.19 18.37
N ASN A 9 31.21 36.43 19.40
CA ASN A 9 31.76 35.43 20.33
C ASN A 9 30.71 34.87 21.30
N ALA A 10 29.44 34.82 20.90
CA ALA A 10 28.39 34.19 21.70
C ALA A 10 28.47 32.66 21.50
N ILE A 11 28.64 31.93 22.61
CA ILE A 11 28.44 30.48 22.66
C ILE A 11 26.98 30.23 22.28
N LEU A 12 26.76 29.65 21.11
CA LEU A 12 25.43 29.30 20.63
C LEU A 12 25.15 27.89 21.16
N THR A 13 24.39 27.78 22.25
CA THR A 13 23.96 26.47 22.74
C THR A 13 22.87 25.95 21.80
N MET A 14 23.25 25.08 20.87
CA MET A 14 22.29 24.41 20.00
C MET A 14 21.68 23.22 20.75
N ASN A 15 20.39 23.28 21.04
CA ASN A 15 19.65 22.19 21.67
C ASN A 15 18.97 21.33 20.60
N ASN A 16 18.87 20.02 20.86
CA ASN A 16 18.17 19.05 20.01
C ASN A 16 18.67 18.96 18.55
N VAL A 17 19.97 19.16 18.34
CA VAL A 17 20.60 18.93 17.04
C VAL A 17 21.23 17.54 17.04
N PHE A 18 20.68 16.64 16.22
CA PHE A 18 21.16 15.28 16.05
C PHE A 18 21.43 15.00 14.58
N TYR A 19 22.40 14.15 14.29
CA TYR A 19 22.64 13.64 12.95
C TYR A 19 22.89 12.15 12.99
N ASP A 20 22.56 11.49 11.88
CA ASP A 20 22.76 10.07 11.73
C ASP A 20 24.20 9.76 11.32
N GLN A 21 25.01 9.28 12.27
CA GLN A 21 26.41 8.97 12.01
C GLN A 21 26.59 7.71 11.14
N THR A 22 25.55 6.87 11.04
CA THR A 22 25.56 5.66 10.19
C THR A 22 25.52 6.04 8.71
N ILE A 23 24.82 7.13 8.39
CA ILE A 23 24.68 7.66 7.02
C ILE A 23 25.72 8.75 6.75
N SER A 24 26.05 9.57 7.75
CA SER A 24 27.00 10.69 7.62
C SER A 24 28.10 10.61 8.69
N PRO A 25 29.09 9.70 8.55
CA PRO A 25 30.14 9.47 9.55
C PRO A 25 31.24 10.55 9.58
N GLY A 26 31.03 11.71 8.95
CA GLY A 26 32.07 12.70 8.68
C GLY A 26 32.81 13.19 9.93
N THR A 27 34.15 13.08 9.92
CA THR A 27 35.04 13.50 11.02
C THR A 27 34.86 14.96 11.46
N ASN A 28 34.49 15.86 10.53
CA ASN A 28 34.25 17.27 10.82
C ASN A 28 32.97 17.53 11.65
N LEU A 29 31.97 16.64 11.59
CA LEU A 29 30.76 16.72 12.43
C LEU A 29 31.04 16.19 13.84
N ILE A 30 31.94 15.22 13.95
CA ILE A 30 32.34 14.60 15.22
C ILE A 30 33.30 15.50 16.01
N ALA A 31 34.22 16.19 15.31
CA ALA A 31 35.26 17.01 15.93
C ALA A 31 34.75 18.30 16.58
N ASN A 32 33.52 18.74 16.29
CA ASN A 32 32.98 19.99 16.78
C ASN A 32 31.53 19.81 17.27
N GLN A 33 31.32 19.03 18.33
CA GLN A 33 29.98 18.75 18.87
C GLN A 33 29.22 20.00 19.34
N ASP A 34 29.93 21.09 19.65
CA ASP A 34 29.34 22.37 20.04
C ASP A 34 28.65 23.09 18.85
N VAL A 35 28.93 22.68 17.61
CA VAL A 35 28.38 23.29 16.37
C VAL A 35 27.78 22.25 15.41
N GLY A 36 28.24 20.99 15.45
CA GLY A 36 27.89 19.91 14.53
C GLY A 36 26.72 19.03 14.98
N GLY A 37 26.24 19.21 16.20
CA GLY A 37 25.18 18.38 16.80
C GLY A 37 25.70 17.07 17.39
N ARG A 38 24.80 16.34 18.07
CA ARG A 38 25.07 15.07 18.72
C ARG A 38 24.96 13.91 17.71
N PRO A 39 26.01 13.11 17.50
CA PRO A 39 25.91 11.90 16.69
C PRO A 39 25.01 10.88 17.37
N LEU A 40 24.11 10.28 16.60
CA LEU A 40 23.34 9.11 16.98
C LEU A 40 23.40 8.07 15.87
N TYR A 41 23.33 6.79 16.23
CA TYR A 41 23.13 5.74 15.25
C TYR A 41 21.69 5.79 14.74
N THR A 42 21.44 5.31 13.53
CA THR A 42 20.09 5.28 12.94
C THR A 42 19.10 4.62 13.91
N GLN A 43 19.52 3.58 14.63
CA GLN A 43 18.65 2.82 15.53
C GLN A 43 18.15 3.63 16.72
N ASP A 44 18.88 4.68 17.09
CA ASP A 44 18.55 5.58 18.20
C ASP A 44 17.78 6.81 17.71
N MET A 45 17.69 6.99 16.39
CA MET A 45 17.01 8.11 15.73
C MET A 45 15.63 7.78 15.20
N ILE A 46 15.16 6.54 15.33
CA ILE A 46 13.88 6.07 14.78
C ILE A 46 12.80 5.84 15.84
N GLY A 47 11.54 5.92 15.43
CA GLY A 47 10.40 5.71 16.32
C GLY A 47 10.47 6.59 17.56
N THR A 48 10.02 6.08 18.70
CA THR A 48 10.02 6.83 19.97
C THR A 48 11.38 6.89 20.66
N LYS A 49 12.45 6.34 20.05
CA LYS A 49 13.80 6.35 20.65
C LYS A 49 14.43 7.74 20.62
N LEU A 50 14.01 8.60 19.69
CA LEU A 50 14.34 10.03 19.64
C LEU A 50 13.10 10.90 19.95
N ASN A 51 12.55 10.77 21.15
CA ASN A 51 11.32 11.48 21.56
C ASN A 51 11.54 12.90 22.14
N VAL A 52 12.72 13.48 21.94
CA VAL A 52 13.11 14.79 22.48
C VAL A 52 12.35 15.98 21.91
N PHE A 53 11.53 15.77 20.86
CA PHE A 53 10.78 16.83 20.20
C PHE A 53 9.32 16.96 20.68
N GLY A 54 8.85 16.04 21.53
CA GLY A 54 7.46 15.99 21.99
C GLY A 54 6.47 15.50 20.92
N ASP A 55 5.19 15.40 21.27
CA ASP A 55 4.14 14.77 20.45
C ASP A 55 3.19 15.77 19.78
N LYS A 56 3.29 17.06 20.10
CA LYS A 56 2.40 18.09 19.57
C LYS A 56 2.56 18.33 18.06
N LEU A 57 3.80 18.35 17.57
CA LEU A 57 4.14 18.67 16.18
C LEU A 57 4.85 17.51 15.46
N TRP A 58 5.30 16.51 16.20
CA TRP A 58 6.08 15.39 15.67
C TRP A 58 5.29 14.09 15.76
N THR A 59 5.43 13.28 14.73
CA THR A 59 4.90 11.94 14.63
C THR A 59 6.08 10.96 14.67
N TYR A 60 5.89 9.88 15.42
CA TYR A 60 6.86 8.82 15.62
C TYR A 60 6.29 7.51 15.09
N GLN A 61 7.09 6.76 14.34
CA GLN A 61 6.73 5.45 13.82
C GLN A 61 7.95 4.53 13.87
N ASP A 62 7.76 3.31 14.35
CA ASP A 62 8.85 2.34 14.45
C ASP A 62 9.48 2.07 13.09
N GLY A 63 10.81 2.15 13.02
CA GLY A 63 11.56 1.99 11.78
C GLY A 63 11.71 3.28 10.96
N TYR A 64 11.10 4.40 11.36
CA TYR A 64 11.14 5.67 10.64
C TYR A 64 11.77 6.78 11.46
N TYR A 65 12.45 7.72 10.80
CA TYR A 65 12.84 8.98 11.43
C TYR A 65 11.60 9.80 11.85
N PRO A 66 11.64 10.50 12.99
CA PRO A 66 10.61 11.44 13.40
C PRO A 66 10.30 12.45 12.30
N VAL A 67 9.02 12.75 12.13
CA VAL A 67 8.54 13.65 11.07
C VAL A 67 7.54 14.63 11.62
N LEU A 68 7.49 15.83 11.05
CA LEU A 68 6.45 16.81 11.38
C LEU A 68 5.08 16.28 10.96
N SER A 69 4.09 16.42 11.84
CA SER A 69 2.78 15.78 11.69
C SER A 69 2.03 16.19 10.41
N TRP A 70 2.30 17.37 9.86
CA TRP A 70 1.71 17.83 8.59
C TRP A 70 2.42 17.29 7.34
N LEU A 71 3.59 16.66 7.48
CA LEU A 71 4.33 16.02 6.38
C LEU A 71 4.19 14.48 6.39
N LYS A 72 3.66 13.89 7.46
CA LYS A 72 3.67 12.44 7.70
C LYS A 72 3.03 11.62 6.56
N ASP A 73 2.04 12.19 5.88
CA ASP A 73 1.28 11.51 4.81
C ASP A 73 1.82 11.80 3.40
N HIS A 74 2.78 12.70 3.28
CA HIS A 74 3.37 13.05 1.99
C HIS A 74 4.20 11.88 1.44
N PRO A 75 4.00 11.45 0.18
CA PRO A 75 4.63 10.23 -0.36
C PRO A 75 6.16 10.23 -0.30
N ILE A 76 6.78 11.35 -0.67
CA ILE A 76 8.24 11.51 -0.63
C ILE A 76 8.76 11.49 0.80
N THR A 77 8.01 12.04 1.75
CA THR A 77 8.38 12.06 3.16
C THR A 77 8.41 10.64 3.71
N LYS A 78 7.36 9.84 3.45
CA LYS A 78 7.30 8.42 3.82
C LYS A 78 8.50 7.62 3.30
N MET A 79 8.95 7.92 2.09
CA MET A 79 10.08 7.24 1.45
C MET A 79 11.43 7.63 2.07
N TYR A 80 11.65 8.91 2.40
CA TYR A 80 12.92 9.37 2.99
C TYR A 80 13.01 9.15 4.49
N THR A 81 11.89 9.07 5.20
CA THR A 81 11.91 8.77 6.64
C THR A 81 12.03 7.28 6.92
N ALA A 82 11.68 6.41 5.97
CA ALA A 82 11.84 4.97 6.11
C ALA A 82 13.32 4.58 6.21
N THR A 83 13.66 3.82 7.25
CA THR A 83 14.99 3.20 7.39
C THR A 83 14.88 1.69 7.12
N ARG A 84 16.00 0.96 7.14
CA ARG A 84 15.94 -0.51 7.09
C ARG A 84 15.10 -1.10 8.23
N GLY A 85 14.99 -0.40 9.36
CA GLY A 85 14.14 -0.82 10.48
C GLY A 85 12.64 -0.80 10.18
N ALA A 86 12.19 -0.18 9.09
CA ALA A 86 10.78 -0.20 8.66
C ALA A 86 10.43 -1.45 7.83
N PHE A 87 11.42 -2.21 7.38
CA PHE A 87 11.22 -3.45 6.64
C PHE A 87 10.86 -4.57 7.62
N THR A 88 10.09 -5.54 7.14
CA THR A 88 9.61 -6.66 7.97
C THR A 88 10.02 -7.99 7.37
N SER A 89 10.24 -9.00 8.21
CA SER A 89 10.46 -10.36 7.73
C SER A 89 9.12 -10.96 7.30
N VAL A 90 9.06 -11.60 6.12
CA VAL A 90 7.82 -12.22 5.62
C VAL A 90 7.41 -13.41 6.48
N ILE A 91 8.39 -14.23 6.87
CA ILE A 91 8.25 -15.24 7.91
C ILE A 91 8.82 -14.64 9.20
N PRO A 92 8.08 -14.61 10.32
CA PRO A 92 8.55 -14.04 11.58
C PRO A 92 9.95 -14.53 11.94
N ASP A 93 10.83 -13.58 12.28
CA ASP A 93 12.22 -13.78 12.74
C ASP A 93 13.16 -14.55 11.80
N GLN A 94 12.77 -14.87 10.56
CA GLN A 94 13.70 -15.46 9.59
C GLN A 94 14.84 -14.49 9.25
N THR A 95 14.53 -13.20 9.11
CA THR A 95 15.52 -12.12 9.26
C THR A 95 15.19 -11.38 10.55
N SER A 96 16.11 -11.41 11.53
CA SER A 96 15.91 -10.70 12.80
C SER A 96 15.86 -9.19 12.59
N SER A 97 15.23 -8.45 13.51
CA SER A 97 15.20 -6.99 13.45
C SER A 97 16.61 -6.38 13.47
N GLU A 98 17.55 -6.98 14.20
CA GLU A 98 18.95 -6.54 14.24
C GLU A 98 19.65 -6.77 12.89
N ASP A 99 19.51 -7.95 12.30
CA ASP A 99 20.06 -8.25 10.98
C ASP A 99 19.47 -7.31 9.93
N MET A 100 18.14 -7.16 9.90
CA MET A 100 17.43 -6.25 8.99
C MET A 100 18.01 -4.84 9.06
N PHE A 101 18.16 -4.33 10.30
CA PHE A 101 18.65 -2.98 10.54
C PHE A 101 20.08 -2.79 10.05
N ASN A 102 20.93 -3.77 10.31
CA ASN A 102 22.32 -3.81 9.85
C ASN A 102 22.46 -4.12 8.36
N GLY A 103 21.34 -4.30 7.64
CA GLY A 103 21.33 -4.58 6.21
C GLY A 103 21.80 -5.99 5.89
N SER A 104 21.60 -6.94 6.80
CA SER A 104 21.83 -8.37 6.58
C SER A 104 20.49 -9.08 6.49
N ILE A 105 20.30 -9.94 5.49
CA ILE A 105 19.02 -10.66 5.33
C ILE A 105 19.23 -12.16 5.17
N SER A 106 18.37 -12.95 5.82
CA SER A 106 18.46 -14.42 5.87
C SER A 106 17.21 -15.12 5.32
N GLY A 107 16.24 -14.33 4.88
CA GLY A 107 14.97 -14.80 4.34
C GLY A 107 14.28 -13.71 3.54
N ALA A 108 13.08 -14.01 3.04
CA ALA A 108 12.29 -13.00 2.36
C ALA A 108 11.87 -11.90 3.34
N ILE A 109 12.05 -10.66 2.90
CA ILE A 109 11.64 -9.46 3.62
C ILE A 109 10.63 -8.69 2.79
N LYS A 110 9.86 -7.83 3.43
CA LYS A 110 8.86 -6.99 2.79
C LYS A 110 9.19 -5.53 3.02
N ILE A 111 9.11 -4.74 1.96
CA ILE A 111 9.21 -3.29 2.08
C ILE A 111 8.06 -2.77 2.96
N PRO A 112 8.19 -1.59 3.56
CA PRO A 112 7.11 -1.03 4.37
C PRO A 112 5.81 -0.86 3.59
N GLU A 113 4.66 -1.13 4.21
CA GLU A 113 3.35 -1.15 3.51
C GLU A 113 3.01 0.19 2.85
N GLU A 114 3.42 1.32 3.44
CA GLU A 114 3.27 2.66 2.89
C GLU A 114 3.99 2.87 1.56
N LEU A 115 5.02 2.08 1.28
CA LEU A 115 5.81 2.14 0.04
C LEU A 115 5.36 1.09 -0.99
N GLN A 116 4.25 0.37 -0.74
CA GLN A 116 3.65 -0.62 -1.66
C GLN A 116 2.44 -0.05 -2.43
N LYS A 117 2.30 1.27 -2.52
CA LYS A 117 1.25 1.93 -3.31
C LYS A 117 1.70 2.06 -4.77
N ASN A 118 0.75 2.15 -5.69
CA ASN A 118 1.02 2.17 -7.14
C ASN A 118 1.92 3.33 -7.61
N ALA A 119 2.04 4.40 -6.82
CA ALA A 119 2.95 5.52 -7.09
C ALA A 119 4.43 5.20 -6.80
N TYR A 120 4.72 4.06 -6.17
CA TYR A 120 6.07 3.60 -5.89
C TYR A 120 6.45 2.42 -6.79
N SER A 121 7.68 2.44 -7.28
CA SER A 121 8.33 1.29 -7.90
C SER A 121 9.52 0.85 -7.06
N ILE A 122 9.80 -0.46 -7.08
CA ILE A 122 10.94 -1.06 -6.38
C ILE A 122 11.76 -1.85 -7.38
N GLU A 123 13.06 -1.60 -7.38
CA GLU A 123 14.03 -2.30 -8.22
C GLU A 123 15.24 -2.74 -7.40
N SER A 124 15.87 -3.83 -7.83
CA SER A 124 17.17 -4.26 -7.32
C SER A 124 18.22 -3.95 -8.36
N THR A 125 19.37 -3.45 -7.92
CA THR A 125 20.54 -3.25 -8.80
C THR A 125 21.09 -4.58 -9.34
N ASP A 126 20.85 -5.69 -8.64
CA ASP A 126 21.20 -7.03 -9.09
C ASP A 126 20.13 -8.05 -8.65
N PRO A 127 19.16 -8.36 -9.55
CA PRO A 127 18.12 -9.36 -9.29
C PRO A 127 18.63 -10.78 -9.03
N ASN A 128 19.89 -11.10 -9.38
CA ASN A 128 20.50 -12.40 -9.08
C ASN A 128 21.08 -12.46 -7.66
N ILE A 129 21.17 -11.33 -6.96
CA ILE A 129 21.54 -11.27 -5.54
C ILE A 129 20.28 -11.04 -4.69
N LEU A 130 19.51 -10.01 -5.04
CA LEU A 130 18.26 -9.66 -4.37
C LEU A 130 17.13 -9.63 -5.40
N LYS A 131 16.28 -10.64 -5.40
CA LYS A 131 15.10 -10.68 -6.26
C LYS A 131 13.98 -9.87 -5.63
N VAL A 132 13.29 -9.05 -6.43
CA VAL A 132 12.16 -8.23 -5.98
C VAL A 132 10.89 -8.67 -6.70
N THR A 133 9.75 -8.61 -6.02
CA THR A 133 8.42 -8.78 -6.61
C THR A 133 7.66 -7.46 -6.61
N ASP A 134 6.70 -7.31 -7.53
CA ASP A 134 5.84 -6.12 -7.60
C ASP A 134 5.02 -5.90 -6.31
N GLY A 135 4.82 -6.96 -5.51
CA GLY A 135 4.20 -6.88 -4.19
C GLY A 135 5.13 -6.41 -3.08
N GLY A 136 6.34 -5.96 -3.42
CA GLY A 136 7.33 -5.44 -2.48
C GLY A 136 8.03 -6.50 -1.64
N THR A 137 8.07 -7.76 -2.10
CA THR A 137 8.87 -8.80 -1.45
C THR A 137 10.29 -8.79 -2.00
N ILE A 138 11.30 -8.85 -1.13
CA ILE A 138 12.72 -8.94 -1.49
C ILE A 138 13.24 -10.29 -0.99
N ILE A 139 13.90 -11.05 -1.86
CA ILE A 139 14.40 -12.40 -1.57
C ILE A 139 15.92 -12.45 -1.78
N PRO A 140 16.71 -12.88 -0.78
CA PRO A 140 18.14 -13.09 -0.93
C PRO A 140 18.44 -14.36 -1.74
N VAL A 141 18.50 -14.25 -3.06
CA VAL A 141 18.77 -15.39 -3.96
C VAL A 141 20.26 -15.61 -4.22
N GLY A 142 21.10 -14.60 -3.98
CA GLY A 142 22.55 -14.68 -4.14
C GLY A 142 23.26 -15.50 -3.06
N GLU A 143 24.54 -15.75 -3.26
CA GLU A 143 25.42 -16.37 -2.25
C GLU A 143 25.63 -15.47 -1.03
N ALA A 144 25.88 -16.08 0.13
CA ALA A 144 26.19 -15.35 1.36
C ALA A 144 27.40 -14.40 1.18
N GLY A 145 27.29 -13.19 1.73
CA GLY A 145 28.28 -12.12 1.60
C GLY A 145 28.11 -11.23 0.37
N LYS A 146 27.30 -11.63 -0.63
CA LYS A 146 26.98 -10.78 -1.78
C LYS A 146 26.07 -9.62 -1.37
N LYS A 147 26.21 -8.49 -2.05
CA LYS A 147 25.50 -7.24 -1.76
C LYS A 147 24.76 -6.75 -2.99
N ALA A 148 23.56 -6.22 -2.79
CA ALA A 148 22.87 -5.42 -3.80
C ALA A 148 22.06 -4.31 -3.13
N THR A 149 21.69 -3.33 -3.93
CA THR A 149 20.94 -2.16 -3.49
C THR A 149 19.50 -2.27 -3.96
N ILE A 150 18.57 -2.05 -3.05
CA ILE A 150 17.16 -1.88 -3.37
C ILE A 150 16.90 -0.39 -3.54
N LYS A 151 16.42 0.00 -4.72
CA LYS A 151 15.99 1.38 -5.00
C LYS A 151 14.48 1.43 -5.01
N ILE A 152 13.93 2.32 -4.19
CA ILE A 152 12.51 2.66 -4.18
C ILE A 152 12.37 4.04 -4.81
N THR A 153 11.51 4.14 -5.82
CA THR A 153 11.25 5.39 -6.54
C THR A 153 9.79 5.77 -6.37
N TYR A 154 9.54 7.00 -5.93
CA TYR A 154 8.24 7.64 -6.04
C TYR A 154 8.15 8.38 -7.37
N THR A 155 7.05 8.17 -8.09
CA THR A 155 6.70 8.93 -9.30
C THR A 155 5.33 9.58 -9.08
N GLU A 156 5.25 10.89 -9.29
CA GLU A 156 3.98 11.62 -9.18
C GLU A 156 2.95 11.08 -10.18
N PRO A 157 1.78 10.57 -9.71
CA PRO A 157 0.76 10.04 -10.60
C PRO A 157 0.12 11.09 -11.52
N ASP A 158 0.07 12.37 -11.11
CA ASP A 158 -0.40 13.46 -11.98
C ASP A 158 0.73 13.93 -12.91
N GLU A 159 0.66 13.51 -14.17
CA GLU A 159 1.64 13.87 -15.20
C GLU A 159 1.77 15.39 -15.43
N ASN A 160 0.75 16.19 -15.08
CA ASN A 160 0.81 17.66 -15.23
C ASN A 160 1.65 18.32 -14.12
N ILE A 161 1.69 17.71 -12.94
CA ILE A 161 2.54 18.14 -11.83
C ILE A 161 3.96 17.60 -12.08
N GLY A 162 4.05 16.31 -12.41
CA GLY A 162 5.30 15.60 -12.60
C GLY A 162 6.16 15.53 -11.32
N GLY A 163 7.33 14.93 -11.46
CA GLY A 163 8.31 14.82 -10.37
C GLY A 163 8.56 13.38 -9.95
N SER A 164 9.78 13.14 -9.48
CA SER A 164 10.18 11.85 -8.92
C SER A 164 11.21 12.04 -7.84
N ALA A 165 11.25 11.09 -6.92
CA ALA A 165 12.27 11.00 -5.88
C ALA A 165 12.64 9.53 -5.71
N SER A 166 13.87 9.25 -5.27
CA SER A 166 14.25 7.88 -4.94
C SER A 166 15.07 7.82 -3.65
N ASN A 167 14.99 6.66 -2.99
CA ASN A 167 15.79 6.29 -1.84
C ASN A 167 16.33 4.87 -2.03
N THR A 168 17.51 4.60 -1.49
CA THR A 168 18.24 3.34 -1.69
C THR A 168 18.59 2.66 -0.37
N TYR A 169 18.50 1.33 -0.37
CA TYR A 169 18.79 0.49 0.79
C TYR A 169 19.75 -0.62 0.39
N ASP A 170 20.95 -0.61 0.97
CA ASP A 170 21.91 -1.69 0.76
C ASP A 170 21.60 -2.87 1.67
N PHE A 171 21.56 -4.06 1.08
CA PHE A 171 21.48 -5.32 1.82
C PHE A 171 22.59 -6.29 1.40
N THR A 172 23.02 -7.08 2.37
CA THR A 172 23.98 -8.17 2.25
C THR A 172 23.24 -9.47 2.50
N VAL A 173 23.44 -10.46 1.63
CA VAL A 173 22.89 -11.80 1.84
C VAL A 173 23.64 -12.45 2.99
N LYS A 174 22.93 -12.80 4.07
CA LYS A 174 23.46 -13.61 5.18
C LYS A 174 23.13 -15.08 4.97
N GLN A 175 21.94 -15.38 4.47
CA GLN A 175 21.52 -16.72 4.08
C GLN A 175 20.71 -16.67 2.78
N THR A 176 21.03 -17.57 1.86
CA THR A 176 20.34 -17.70 0.58
C THR A 176 18.96 -18.36 0.77
N ALA A 177 17.96 -17.83 0.08
CA ALA A 177 16.61 -18.37 -0.01
C ALA A 177 16.26 -18.68 -1.48
N LYS A 178 15.58 -19.82 -1.71
CA LYS A 178 15.05 -20.14 -3.04
C LYS A 178 13.85 -19.24 -3.35
N ALA A 179 13.76 -18.72 -4.57
CA ALA A 179 12.62 -17.94 -5.03
C ALA A 179 11.87 -18.67 -6.15
N LEU A 180 10.57 -18.43 -6.25
CA LEU A 180 9.79 -18.79 -7.44
C LEU A 180 10.30 -17.97 -8.64
N SER A 181 10.04 -18.44 -9.85
CA SER A 181 10.45 -17.74 -11.07
C SER A 181 9.63 -16.47 -11.30
N SER A 182 8.32 -16.51 -11.05
CA SER A 182 7.43 -15.35 -11.16
C SER A 182 6.21 -15.47 -10.24
N VAL A 183 5.59 -14.33 -9.95
CA VAL A 183 4.25 -14.23 -9.35
C VAL A 183 3.54 -13.02 -9.97
N SER A 184 2.30 -13.19 -10.43
CA SER A 184 1.48 -12.10 -10.96
C SER A 184 0.00 -12.38 -10.75
N VAL A 185 -0.82 -11.33 -10.85
CA VAL A 185 -2.28 -11.42 -10.85
C VAL A 185 -2.79 -10.70 -12.09
N GLU A 186 -3.74 -11.33 -12.78
CA GLU A 186 -4.41 -10.76 -13.95
C GLU A 186 -5.94 -10.92 -13.84
N GLY A 187 -6.68 -10.13 -14.61
CA GLY A 187 -8.14 -10.14 -14.65
C GLY A 187 -8.73 -8.73 -14.51
N SER A 188 -10.03 -8.60 -14.81
CA SER A 188 -10.76 -7.33 -14.69
C SER A 188 -11.29 -7.14 -13.28
N THR A 189 -11.15 -5.93 -12.74
CA THR A 189 -11.49 -5.58 -11.36
C THR A 189 -12.94 -5.10 -11.25
N ASN A 190 -13.88 -5.99 -11.57
CA ASN A 190 -15.32 -5.76 -11.40
C ASN A 190 -15.96 -6.91 -10.63
N PRO A 191 -17.02 -6.65 -9.83
CA PRO A 191 -17.77 -7.73 -9.20
C PRO A 191 -18.23 -8.77 -10.23
N GLY A 192 -18.20 -10.05 -9.84
CA GLY A 192 -18.49 -11.20 -10.69
C GLY A 192 -17.36 -11.62 -11.64
N GLN A 193 -16.31 -10.81 -11.81
CA GLN A 193 -15.15 -11.17 -12.63
C GLN A 193 -14.14 -12.01 -11.86
N LYS A 194 -13.33 -12.78 -12.60
CA LYS A 194 -12.33 -13.68 -12.05
C LYS A 194 -10.94 -13.05 -12.12
N LEU A 195 -10.28 -12.96 -10.98
CA LEU A 195 -8.84 -12.75 -10.88
C LEU A 195 -8.13 -14.11 -10.95
N THR A 196 -7.00 -14.15 -11.66
CA THR A 196 -6.16 -15.34 -11.82
C THR A 196 -4.74 -15.01 -11.38
N ALA A 197 -4.24 -15.77 -10.41
CA ALA A 197 -2.87 -15.73 -9.95
C ALA A 197 -2.02 -16.71 -10.75
N THR A 198 -0.92 -16.23 -11.31
CA THR A 198 0.05 -17.05 -12.05
C THR A 198 1.37 -17.06 -11.29
N ALA A 199 1.93 -18.24 -11.08
CA ALA A 199 3.23 -18.43 -10.47
C ALA A 199 3.95 -19.64 -11.07
N SER A 200 5.29 -19.61 -11.07
CA SER A 200 6.11 -20.63 -11.73
C SER A 200 7.41 -20.91 -10.99
N GLY A 201 8.10 -22.01 -11.32
CA GLY A 201 9.42 -22.34 -10.78
C GLY A 201 9.45 -23.28 -9.57
N ALA A 202 8.29 -23.78 -9.13
CA ALA A 202 8.17 -24.82 -8.11
C ALA A 202 6.97 -25.74 -8.37
N ALA A 203 7.01 -26.93 -7.77
CA ALA A 203 5.82 -27.77 -7.58
C ALA A 203 5.05 -27.33 -6.32
N ASP A 204 3.81 -27.81 -6.15
CA ASP A 204 2.99 -27.63 -4.95
C ASP A 204 2.76 -26.17 -4.53
N ILE A 205 2.46 -25.32 -5.52
CA ILE A 205 2.19 -23.90 -5.31
C ILE A 205 0.90 -23.72 -4.48
N LYS A 206 1.01 -22.92 -3.42
CA LYS A 206 -0.10 -22.52 -2.54
C LYS A 206 -0.34 -21.02 -2.64
N TYR A 207 -1.61 -20.64 -2.57
CA TYR A 207 -2.06 -19.25 -2.69
C TYR A 207 -2.76 -18.83 -1.40
N GLN A 208 -2.63 -17.55 -1.07
CA GLN A 208 -3.51 -16.87 -0.12
C GLN A 208 -3.80 -15.47 -0.67
N TRP A 209 -5.08 -15.19 -0.93
CA TRP A 209 -5.50 -13.87 -1.40
C TRP A 209 -5.64 -12.90 -0.23
N TYR A 210 -5.30 -11.65 -0.51
CA TYR A 210 -5.45 -10.53 0.39
C TYR A 210 -6.10 -9.37 -0.36
N ARG A 211 -6.73 -8.50 0.40
CA ARG A 211 -7.26 -7.23 -0.12
C ARG A 211 -6.90 -6.09 0.81
N ARG A 212 -6.95 -4.87 0.29
CA ARG A 212 -6.85 -3.64 1.09
C ARG A 212 -7.81 -2.60 0.54
N LYS A 213 -8.31 -1.71 1.40
CA LYS A 213 -9.17 -0.61 0.93
C LYS A 213 -8.31 0.37 0.13
N THR A 214 -8.78 0.79 -1.04
CA THR A 214 -8.06 1.75 -1.89
C THR A 214 -7.65 3.00 -1.10
N GLY A 215 -6.39 3.39 -1.25
CA GLY A 215 -5.78 4.51 -0.53
C GLY A 215 -5.20 4.16 0.85
N THR A 216 -5.54 3.00 1.40
CA THR A 216 -4.99 2.50 2.68
C THR A 216 -3.88 1.49 2.44
N THR A 217 -3.14 1.17 3.50
CA THR A 217 -2.04 0.20 3.50
C THR A 217 -2.37 -1.09 4.21
N VAL A 218 -3.36 -1.05 5.10
CA VAL A 218 -3.80 -2.19 5.91
C VAL A 218 -4.30 -3.30 5.01
N ARG A 219 -3.53 -4.39 5.00
CA ARG A 219 -3.79 -5.59 4.24
C ARG A 219 -4.56 -6.61 5.07
N GLU A 220 -5.67 -7.13 4.54
CA GLU A 220 -6.48 -8.16 5.20
C GLU A 220 -6.54 -9.45 4.36
N SER A 221 -6.46 -10.60 5.03
CA SER A 221 -6.59 -11.89 4.37
C SER A 221 -8.04 -12.13 3.95
N VAL A 222 -8.23 -12.57 2.71
CA VAL A 222 -9.54 -13.03 2.25
C VAL A 222 -9.73 -14.47 2.71
N SER A 223 -10.60 -14.66 3.69
CA SER A 223 -10.79 -15.97 4.35
C SER A 223 -11.17 -17.06 3.34
N GLY A 224 -10.46 -18.20 3.41
CA GLY A 224 -10.70 -19.36 2.54
C GLY A 224 -10.26 -19.20 1.08
N ALA A 225 -9.79 -18.02 0.67
CA ALA A 225 -9.32 -17.79 -0.70
C ALA A 225 -7.90 -18.33 -0.89
N THR A 226 -7.79 -19.63 -1.14
CA THR A 226 -6.51 -20.34 -1.32
C THR A 226 -6.32 -20.96 -2.71
N SER A 227 -7.26 -20.72 -3.62
CA SER A 227 -7.19 -21.17 -5.01
C SER A 227 -6.36 -20.20 -5.87
N ALA A 228 -5.84 -20.68 -7.00
CA ALA A 228 -5.17 -19.83 -7.98
C ALA A 228 -6.11 -18.77 -8.58
N THR A 229 -7.42 -18.92 -8.43
CA THR A 229 -8.42 -17.96 -8.90
C THR A 229 -9.28 -17.44 -7.77
N TYR A 230 -9.70 -16.18 -7.87
CA TYR A 230 -10.67 -15.56 -6.96
C TYR A 230 -11.76 -14.85 -7.78
N ILE A 231 -13.03 -15.13 -7.48
CA ILE A 231 -14.17 -14.43 -8.09
C ILE A 231 -14.49 -13.23 -7.21
N LEU A 232 -14.37 -12.04 -7.77
CA LEU A 232 -14.64 -10.78 -7.07
C LEU A 232 -16.10 -10.71 -6.64
N GLN A 233 -16.32 -10.43 -5.36
CA GLN A 233 -17.64 -10.31 -4.79
C GLN A 233 -18.14 -8.86 -4.86
N PRO A 234 -19.45 -8.61 -4.81
CA PRO A 234 -20.01 -7.26 -4.66
C PRO A 234 -19.42 -6.48 -3.47
N SER A 235 -19.11 -7.17 -2.37
CA SER A 235 -18.47 -6.56 -1.19
C SER A 235 -17.04 -6.09 -1.40
N ASP A 236 -16.41 -6.46 -2.52
CA ASP A 236 -15.03 -6.13 -2.83
C ASP A 236 -14.89 -4.77 -3.53
N VAL A 237 -15.99 -4.09 -3.87
CA VAL A 237 -15.97 -2.75 -4.47
C VAL A 237 -15.17 -1.77 -3.60
N GLY A 238 -14.18 -1.12 -4.21
CA GLY A 238 -13.26 -0.18 -3.55
C GLY A 238 -12.12 -0.84 -2.76
N TYR A 239 -11.86 -2.13 -3.02
CA TYR A 239 -10.67 -2.84 -2.58
C TYR A 239 -9.73 -3.13 -3.75
N GLU A 240 -8.44 -3.22 -3.45
CA GLU A 240 -7.38 -3.73 -4.32
C GLU A 240 -6.98 -5.13 -3.84
N PHE A 241 -6.60 -6.03 -4.75
CA PHE A 241 -6.26 -7.41 -4.41
C PHE A 241 -4.81 -7.72 -4.70
N ASN A 242 -4.21 -8.58 -3.89
CA ASN A 242 -2.96 -9.21 -4.22
C ASN A 242 -2.92 -10.64 -3.65
N VAL A 243 -1.94 -11.43 -4.05
CA VAL A 243 -1.81 -12.83 -3.62
C VAL A 243 -0.41 -13.07 -3.06
N ASP A 244 -0.33 -13.78 -1.94
CA ASP A 244 0.92 -14.39 -1.50
C ASP A 244 0.98 -15.81 -2.03
N VAL A 245 2.12 -16.15 -2.62
CA VAL A 245 2.39 -17.46 -3.19
C VAL A 245 3.55 -18.10 -2.47
N SER A 246 3.36 -19.34 -2.03
CA SER A 246 4.36 -20.12 -1.33
C SER A 246 4.49 -21.51 -1.93
N ALA A 247 5.65 -22.13 -1.75
CA ALA A 247 5.91 -23.53 -2.11
C ALA A 247 6.92 -24.12 -1.12
N SER A 248 6.96 -25.45 -0.99
CA SER A 248 7.83 -26.12 -0.03
C SER A 248 9.31 -25.82 -0.30
N GLY A 249 10.01 -25.24 0.67
CA GLY A 249 11.42 -24.87 0.54
C GLY A 249 11.68 -23.60 -0.29
N TYR A 250 10.64 -22.85 -0.65
CA TYR A 250 10.74 -21.56 -1.33
C TYR A 250 10.32 -20.42 -0.39
N ALA A 251 10.93 -19.26 -0.59
CA ALA A 251 10.44 -18.01 -0.03
C ALA A 251 9.03 -17.68 -0.54
N THR A 252 8.19 -17.19 0.36
CA THR A 252 6.89 -16.60 -0.02
C THR A 252 7.10 -15.35 -0.86
N MET A 253 6.34 -15.20 -1.93
CA MET A 253 6.39 -14.06 -2.85
C MET A 253 5.00 -13.41 -2.98
N SER A 254 4.91 -12.09 -2.81
CA SER A 254 3.67 -11.34 -3.06
C SER A 254 3.59 -10.85 -4.51
N SER A 255 2.41 -10.97 -5.15
CA SER A 255 2.11 -10.23 -6.37
C SER A 255 1.96 -8.73 -6.10
N GLY A 256 2.07 -7.92 -7.15
CA GLY A 256 1.56 -6.55 -7.14
C GLY A 256 0.05 -6.51 -6.87
N TYR A 257 -0.43 -5.34 -6.45
CA TYR A 257 -1.86 -5.11 -6.28
C TYR A 257 -2.55 -4.90 -7.63
N THR A 258 -3.78 -5.40 -7.75
CA THR A 258 -4.68 -5.03 -8.85
C THR A 258 -5.13 -3.59 -8.71
N ASP A 259 -5.75 -3.06 -9.77
CA ASP A 259 -6.57 -1.87 -9.63
C ASP A 259 -7.71 -2.09 -8.62
N ALA A 260 -8.25 -0.98 -8.12
CA ALA A 260 -9.42 -1.00 -7.26
C ALA A 260 -10.62 -1.63 -7.98
N VAL A 261 -11.35 -2.51 -7.29
CA VAL A 261 -12.61 -3.06 -7.82
C VAL A 261 -13.62 -1.94 -7.99
N THR A 262 -14.08 -1.73 -9.22
CA THR A 262 -15.05 -0.69 -9.55
C THR A 262 -16.46 -1.25 -9.67
N SER A 263 -17.43 -0.50 -9.14
CA SER A 263 -18.85 -0.82 -9.26
C SER A 263 -19.26 -0.93 -10.74
N VAL A 264 -20.14 -1.87 -11.03
CA VAL A 264 -20.71 -2.05 -12.37
C VAL A 264 -22.18 -1.64 -12.44
N LYS A 265 -22.61 -1.22 -13.63
CA LYS A 265 -24.03 -1.04 -13.97
C LYS A 265 -24.69 -2.44 -14.06
N PRO A 266 -25.93 -2.61 -13.57
CA PRO A 266 -26.69 -3.83 -13.82
C PRO A 266 -26.94 -4.03 -15.32
N THR A 267 -27.15 -5.28 -15.72
CA THR A 267 -27.51 -5.64 -17.10
C THR A 267 -28.93 -5.14 -17.45
N GLY A 268 -29.78 -4.98 -16.44
CA GLY A 268 -31.14 -4.46 -16.58
C GLY A 268 -31.74 -4.07 -15.24
N ILE A 269 -32.86 -3.34 -15.29
CA ILE A 269 -33.70 -3.07 -14.13
C ILE A 269 -35.11 -3.52 -14.49
N GLN A 270 -35.60 -4.55 -13.82
CA GLN A 270 -36.95 -5.05 -14.00
C GLN A 270 -37.90 -4.25 -13.11
N LYS A 271 -38.94 -3.67 -13.71
CA LYS A 271 -40.08 -3.08 -12.99
C LYS A 271 -41.02 -4.22 -12.58
N THR A 272 -41.28 -4.37 -11.28
CA THR A 272 -42.13 -5.45 -10.74
C THR A 272 -43.50 -4.95 -10.29
N ALA A 273 -43.61 -3.73 -9.76
CA ALA A 273 -44.89 -3.11 -9.41
C ALA A 273 -44.84 -1.58 -9.56
N VAL A 274 -45.99 -0.95 -9.81
CA VAL A 274 -46.15 0.52 -9.80
C VAL A 274 -47.49 0.89 -9.17
N THR A 275 -47.46 1.89 -8.29
CA THR A 275 -48.63 2.58 -7.71
C THR A 275 -48.64 4.05 -8.15
N ASP A 276 -49.60 4.82 -7.67
CA ASP A 276 -49.70 6.27 -7.96
C ASP A 276 -48.48 7.08 -7.47
N ASP A 277 -47.76 6.56 -6.47
CA ASP A 277 -46.69 7.24 -5.75
C ASP A 277 -45.41 6.40 -5.55
N SER A 278 -45.34 5.21 -6.14
CA SER A 278 -44.19 4.32 -5.99
C SER A 278 -43.91 3.42 -7.18
N ILE A 279 -42.66 2.93 -7.25
CA ILE A 279 -42.24 1.88 -8.18
C ILE A 279 -41.39 0.85 -7.43
N THR A 280 -41.69 -0.43 -7.64
CA THR A 280 -40.83 -1.54 -7.19
C THR A 280 -40.01 -2.04 -8.36
N VAL A 281 -38.70 -2.15 -8.15
CA VAL A 281 -37.72 -2.55 -9.14
C VAL A 281 -36.79 -3.62 -8.61
N LYS A 282 -36.22 -4.42 -9.52
CA LYS A 282 -35.13 -5.34 -9.23
C LYS A 282 -34.03 -5.20 -10.27
N ALA A 283 -32.83 -4.88 -9.84
CA ALA A 283 -31.65 -4.87 -10.69
C ALA A 283 -31.22 -6.31 -11.07
N GLN A 284 -30.70 -6.49 -12.28
CA GLN A 284 -30.24 -7.75 -12.81
C GLN A 284 -28.73 -7.69 -13.12
N GLY A 285 -28.05 -8.83 -13.09
CA GLY A 285 -26.67 -8.94 -13.55
C GLY A 285 -25.84 -9.87 -12.69
N ILE A 286 -25.56 -9.45 -11.45
CA ILE A 286 -24.71 -10.18 -10.52
C ILE A 286 -25.59 -10.78 -9.42
N ASP A 287 -25.57 -12.09 -9.34
CA ASP A 287 -26.35 -12.82 -8.35
C ASP A 287 -25.89 -12.47 -6.92
N GLY A 288 -26.85 -12.28 -6.02
CA GLY A 288 -26.60 -11.87 -4.64
C GLY A 288 -26.00 -10.46 -4.45
N ALA A 289 -25.91 -9.65 -5.50
CA ALA A 289 -25.40 -8.28 -5.37
C ALA A 289 -26.43 -7.36 -4.69
N ASP A 290 -25.94 -6.60 -3.73
CA ASP A 290 -26.64 -5.44 -3.20
C ASP A 290 -26.54 -4.31 -4.22
N TYR A 291 -27.67 -3.79 -4.69
CA TYR A 291 -27.72 -2.72 -5.68
C TYR A 291 -28.19 -1.41 -5.04
N GLU A 292 -27.45 -0.33 -5.27
CA GLU A 292 -27.89 1.03 -4.94
C GLU A 292 -28.80 1.53 -6.05
N TYR A 293 -30.01 1.96 -5.69
CA TYR A 293 -31.02 2.50 -6.57
C TYR A 293 -31.10 4.02 -6.45
N ALA A 294 -31.24 4.68 -7.59
CA ALA A 294 -31.44 6.10 -7.68
C ALA A 294 -32.49 6.44 -8.73
N TYR A 295 -33.08 7.63 -8.64
CA TYR A 295 -34.02 8.12 -9.65
C TYR A 295 -33.78 9.58 -9.99
N ALA A 296 -34.23 9.99 -11.19
CA ALA A 296 -34.19 11.37 -11.64
C ALA A 296 -35.38 11.68 -12.56
N SER A 297 -35.74 12.96 -12.71
CA SER A 297 -36.77 13.42 -13.66
C SER A 297 -36.28 13.49 -15.11
N SER A 298 -34.98 13.29 -15.36
CA SER A 298 -34.39 13.20 -16.70
C SER A 298 -33.17 12.27 -16.71
N LEU A 299 -32.78 11.76 -17.88
CA LEU A 299 -31.62 10.86 -18.03
C LEU A 299 -30.29 11.47 -17.55
N THR A 300 -30.12 12.77 -17.79
CA THR A 300 -28.90 13.52 -17.49
C THR A 300 -29.02 14.34 -16.20
N GLY A 301 -30.17 14.32 -15.54
CA GLY A 301 -30.43 15.07 -14.32
C GLY A 301 -29.69 14.54 -13.10
N ASN A 302 -29.75 15.33 -12.03
CA ASN A 302 -29.26 14.94 -10.71
C ASN A 302 -30.01 13.71 -10.22
N LYS A 303 -29.24 12.70 -9.81
CA LYS A 303 -29.77 11.42 -9.33
C LYS A 303 -29.98 11.52 -7.83
N ILE A 304 -31.19 11.20 -7.38
CA ILE A 304 -31.52 11.09 -5.97
C ILE A 304 -31.33 9.63 -5.57
N ILE A 305 -30.42 9.37 -4.63
CA ILE A 305 -30.22 8.03 -4.07
C ILE A 305 -31.46 7.68 -3.24
N ALA A 306 -32.13 6.60 -3.61
CA ALA A 306 -33.34 6.14 -2.92
C ALA A 306 -33.02 5.12 -1.83
N GLY A 307 -31.99 4.30 -2.04
CA GLY A 307 -31.58 3.26 -1.09
C GLY A 307 -30.85 2.14 -1.81
N HIS A 308 -30.71 1.00 -1.15
CA HIS A 308 -30.08 -0.19 -1.73
C HIS A 308 -30.78 -1.47 -1.25
N SER A 309 -30.68 -2.54 -2.04
CA SER A 309 -31.27 -3.84 -1.70
C SER A 309 -30.58 -4.97 -2.47
N THR A 310 -30.50 -6.15 -1.85
CA THR A 310 -30.20 -7.43 -2.50
C THR A 310 -31.42 -8.04 -3.18
N ASP A 311 -32.61 -7.55 -2.85
CA ASP A 311 -33.89 -8.03 -3.35
C ASP A 311 -34.62 -6.91 -4.13
N ASP A 312 -35.91 -7.11 -4.38
CA ASP A 312 -36.80 -6.07 -4.90
C ASP A 312 -36.73 -4.81 -3.99
N PHE A 313 -36.73 -3.63 -4.61
CA PHE A 313 -36.62 -2.35 -3.93
C PHE A 313 -37.73 -1.41 -4.37
N THR A 314 -38.44 -0.82 -3.40
CA THR A 314 -39.53 0.13 -3.65
C THR A 314 -39.07 1.56 -3.44
N ILE A 315 -39.11 2.36 -4.51
CA ILE A 315 -38.92 3.81 -4.45
C ILE A 315 -40.29 4.45 -4.22
N THR A 316 -40.47 5.13 -3.09
CA THR A 316 -41.73 5.78 -2.68
C THR A 316 -41.66 7.30 -2.77
N GLY A 317 -42.81 7.98 -2.69
CA GLY A 317 -42.89 9.45 -2.67
C GLY A 317 -42.73 10.07 -4.06
N LEU A 318 -43.07 9.32 -5.11
CA LEU A 318 -43.08 9.81 -6.48
C LEU A 318 -44.40 10.55 -6.78
N TYR A 319 -44.36 11.49 -7.72
CA TYR A 319 -45.55 12.20 -8.17
C TYR A 319 -46.22 11.50 -9.34
N ARG A 320 -47.55 11.38 -9.28
CA ARG A 320 -48.38 10.88 -10.40
C ARG A 320 -48.14 11.67 -11.69
N ASN A 321 -48.37 11.03 -12.83
CA ASN A 321 -48.24 11.62 -14.17
C ASN A 321 -46.86 12.27 -14.44
N THR A 322 -45.82 11.84 -13.73
CA THR A 322 -44.45 12.34 -13.90
C THR A 322 -43.56 11.22 -14.43
N THR A 323 -42.75 11.52 -15.44
CA THR A 323 -41.75 10.56 -15.94
C THR A 323 -40.52 10.57 -15.04
N TYR A 324 -40.13 9.39 -14.57
CA TYR A 324 -38.90 9.17 -13.82
C TYR A 324 -38.01 8.16 -14.54
N TYR A 325 -36.70 8.38 -14.44
CA TYR A 325 -35.66 7.45 -14.88
C TYR A 325 -35.06 6.80 -13.65
N VAL A 326 -35.06 5.47 -13.59
CA VAL A 326 -34.46 4.69 -12.50
C VAL A 326 -33.08 4.21 -12.93
N PHE A 327 -32.13 4.34 -12.01
CA PHE A 327 -30.74 3.93 -12.16
C PHE A 327 -30.40 2.96 -11.05
N ALA A 328 -29.46 2.05 -11.32
CA ALA A 328 -28.88 1.22 -10.30
C ALA A 328 -27.41 0.94 -10.60
N ARG A 329 -26.66 0.56 -9.56
CA ARG A 329 -25.27 0.09 -9.63
C ARG A 329 -24.98 -0.84 -8.47
N VAL A 330 -23.97 -1.70 -8.60
CA VAL A 330 -23.54 -2.56 -7.48
C VAL A 330 -23.09 -1.67 -6.32
N CYS A 331 -23.71 -1.86 -5.17
CA CYS A 331 -23.50 -1.04 -3.99
C CYS A 331 -22.08 -1.26 -3.44
N ARG A 332 -21.40 -0.17 -3.08
CA ARG A 332 -20.23 -0.23 -2.22
C ARG A 332 -20.72 -0.30 -0.78
N ARG A 333 -20.48 -1.42 -0.09
CA ARG A 333 -20.90 -1.56 1.31
C ARG A 333 -20.16 -0.53 2.17
N PHE A 334 -20.83 0.56 2.55
CA PHE A 334 -20.35 1.46 3.60
C PHE A 334 -20.71 0.79 4.93
N ARG A 335 -19.71 0.21 5.62
CA ARG A 335 -19.85 0.03 7.07
C ARG A 335 -19.60 1.40 7.69
N LEU A 336 -20.67 2.00 8.24
CA LEU A 336 -20.59 3.15 9.13
C LEU A 336 -20.02 2.73 10.48
#